data_AF-A0A096ZMB7-F1
#
_entry.id   AF-A0A096ZMB7-F1
#
_cell.length_a   1.000
_cell.length_b   1.000
_cell.length_c   1.000
_cell.angle_alpha   90.00
_cell.angle_beta   90.00
_cell.angle_gamma   90.00
#
_symmetry.space_group_name_H-M   'P 1'
#
loop_
_entity.id
_entity.type
_entity.pdbx_description
1 polymer ?
#
loop_
_entity_poly.entity_id
_entity_poly.type
_entity_poly.pdbx_seq_one_letter_code
_entity_poly.pdbx_strand_id
1 'polypeptide(L)'
;RIAYLDKFSGDDTDLFNCLANVSVISLLSISLGSLQALLKDFRWQHLEIINCDFDKFPALKLSSLKKFVFTDNKDISTFTEFQLPSLQYLDLRRNHLSFKGCCSHTDFGTTNLKHLDLSFNDVITLGSNFMGLEQLEHLDFQHSTLKQINAFSAFLSLRNLRYLDISYTNIRIVFHGIFTGLVSLQTLKMAGNSFQNNLLPDIFTELTNLTVLDLSKCQLEQVAQTAF
;
A
#
# COMPACT_ATOMS: atom_id res chain seq x y z
N ARG A 1 2.74 22.59 9.14
CA ARG A 1 3.24 21.49 10.01
C ARG A 1 2.80 21.78 11.43
N ILE A 2 2.18 20.81 12.08
CA ILE A 2 1.74 20.85 13.48
C ILE A 2 2.43 19.67 14.15
N ALA A 3 3.09 19.89 15.28
CA ALA A 3 3.85 18.86 15.95
C ALA A 3 3.87 19.06 17.47
N TYR A 4 4.07 17.97 18.21
CA TYR A 4 4.30 17.99 19.67
C TYR A 4 3.17 18.67 20.46
N LEU A 5 1.93 18.28 20.18
CA LEU A 5 0.75 18.73 20.91
C LEU A 5 0.23 17.58 21.76
N ASP A 6 0.27 17.77 23.08
CA ASP A 6 0.09 16.71 24.08
C ASP A 6 -1.32 16.09 24.06
N LYS A 7 -2.36 16.87 23.71
CA LYS A 7 -3.72 16.35 23.50
C LYS A 7 -4.65 17.37 22.84
N PHE A 8 -5.29 17.02 21.73
CA PHE A 8 -6.49 17.71 21.27
C PHE A 8 -7.70 17.12 21.99
N SER A 9 -8.04 17.66 23.16
CA SER A 9 -9.29 17.34 23.86
C SER A 9 -10.37 18.35 23.47
N GLY A 10 -10.98 18.19 22.30
CA GLY A 10 -12.04 19.07 21.81
C GLY A 10 -12.43 18.81 20.35
N ASP A 11 -13.43 19.54 19.85
CA ASP A 11 -13.79 19.60 18.43
C ASP A 11 -12.61 20.16 17.62
N ASP A 12 -11.99 19.32 16.80
CA ASP A 12 -10.84 19.65 15.94
C ASP A 12 -11.26 20.52 14.73
N THR A 13 -12.56 20.69 14.51
CA THR A 13 -13.14 21.42 13.38
C THR A 13 -12.61 22.85 13.29
N ASP A 14 -12.51 23.57 14.42
CA ASP A 14 -12.08 24.97 14.39
C ASP A 14 -10.60 25.14 14.03
N LEU A 15 -9.75 24.21 14.45
CA LEU A 15 -8.35 24.17 14.05
C LEU A 15 -8.24 23.98 12.53
N PHE A 16 -8.90 22.96 11.99
CA PHE A 16 -8.80 22.65 10.57
C PHE A 16 -9.52 23.66 9.68
N ASN A 17 -10.57 24.32 10.17
CA ASN A 17 -11.21 25.44 9.48
C ASN A 17 -10.21 26.59 9.25
N CYS A 18 -9.37 26.92 10.23
CA CYS A 18 -8.31 27.93 10.07
C CYS A 18 -7.28 27.54 9.00
N LEU A 19 -7.15 26.24 8.73
CA LEU A 19 -6.21 25.65 7.78
C LEU A 19 -6.86 25.31 6.44
N ALA A 20 -8.14 25.65 6.22
CA ALA A 20 -8.88 25.25 5.02
C ALA A 20 -8.23 25.70 3.70
N ASN A 21 -7.52 26.83 3.73
CA ASN A 21 -6.92 27.46 2.54
C ASN A 21 -5.47 27.03 2.25
N VAL A 22 -4.85 26.19 3.09
CA VAL A 22 -3.50 25.69 2.82
C VAL A 22 -3.54 24.54 1.81
N SER A 23 -2.42 24.25 1.16
CA SER A 23 -2.31 23.11 0.23
C SER A 23 -1.70 21.86 0.86
N VAL A 24 -0.88 22.03 1.90
CA VAL A 24 -0.13 20.96 2.55
C VAL A 24 -0.34 21.01 4.07
N ILE A 25 -0.73 19.88 4.64
CA ILE A 25 -0.82 19.69 6.09
C ILE A 25 0.04 18.50 6.48
N SER A 26 0.75 18.67 7.60
CA SER A 26 1.59 17.62 8.19
C SER A 26 1.40 17.66 9.69
N LEU A 27 0.91 16.54 10.24
CA LEU A 27 0.65 16.28 11.65
C LEU A 27 1.70 15.27 12.14
N LEU A 28 2.44 15.62 13.17
CA LEU A 28 3.55 14.80 13.67
C LEU A 28 3.48 14.64 15.18
N SER A 29 3.44 13.40 15.67
CA SER A 29 3.50 13.11 17.11
C SER A 29 2.42 13.86 17.89
N ILE A 30 1.18 13.71 17.43
CA ILE A 30 -0.01 14.29 18.07
C ILE A 30 -0.91 13.15 18.51
N SER A 31 -1.46 13.23 19.72
CA SER A 31 -2.57 12.38 20.15
C SER A 31 -3.88 13.05 19.75
N LEU A 32 -4.57 12.44 18.78
CA LEU A 32 -5.83 12.91 18.22
C LEU A 32 -6.88 11.83 18.50
N GLY A 33 -8.04 12.23 19.03
CA GLY A 33 -9.17 11.31 19.12
C GLY A 33 -9.77 11.04 17.74
N SER A 34 -11.10 11.01 17.66
CA SER A 34 -11.80 10.92 16.38
C SER A 34 -11.62 12.19 15.54
N LEU A 35 -10.89 12.11 14.43
CA LEU A 35 -10.71 13.16 13.41
C LEU A 35 -11.99 13.44 12.60
N GLN A 36 -13.05 13.91 13.25
CA GLN A 36 -14.33 14.18 12.56
C GLN A 36 -14.21 15.33 11.55
N ALA A 37 -13.35 16.31 11.82
CA ALA A 37 -13.13 17.43 10.91
C ALA A 37 -12.64 17.01 9.52
N LEU A 38 -11.90 15.90 9.39
CA LEU A 38 -11.37 15.42 8.11
C LEU A 38 -12.45 14.84 7.17
N LEU A 39 -13.70 14.79 7.63
CA LEU A 39 -14.87 14.54 6.79
C LEU A 39 -15.30 15.76 5.97
N LYS A 40 -14.81 16.96 6.30
CA LYS A 40 -14.96 18.15 5.45
C LYS A 40 -14.01 18.07 4.27
N ASP A 41 -14.54 18.36 3.09
CA ASP A 41 -13.77 18.33 1.84
C ASP A 41 -12.91 19.60 1.70
N PHE A 42 -11.76 19.61 2.39
CA PHE A 42 -10.78 20.68 2.28
C PHE A 42 -10.01 20.59 0.94
N ARG A 43 -9.54 21.74 0.45
CA ARG A 43 -8.78 21.84 -0.82
C ARG A 43 -7.33 21.36 -0.73
N TRP A 44 -6.99 20.63 0.32
CA TRP A 44 -5.63 20.13 0.56
C TRP A 44 -5.21 19.19 -0.56
N GLN A 45 -3.96 19.33 -0.98
CA GLN A 45 -3.33 18.50 -2.01
C GLN A 45 -2.44 17.43 -1.38
N HIS A 46 -1.90 17.70 -0.19
CA HIS A 46 -1.00 16.81 0.54
C HIS A 46 -1.34 16.80 2.03
N LEU A 47 -1.50 15.60 2.57
CA LEU A 47 -1.70 15.35 3.99
C LEU A 47 -0.67 14.32 4.46
N GLU A 48 0.04 14.67 5.53
CA GLU A 48 0.94 13.76 6.24
C GLU A 48 0.46 13.61 7.69
N ILE A 49 0.41 12.38 8.16
CA ILE A 49 0.07 12.03 9.53
C ILE A 49 1.08 10.97 9.98
N ILE A 50 2.00 11.39 10.84
CA ILE A 50 3.18 10.60 11.17
C ILE A 50 3.28 10.45 12.69
N ASN A 51 3.42 9.20 13.15
CA ASN A 51 3.61 8.90 14.57
C ASN A 51 2.53 9.53 15.46
N CYS A 52 1.30 9.61 14.97
CA CYS A 52 0.14 10.04 15.71
C CYS A 52 -0.58 8.83 16.33
N ASP A 53 -1.37 9.12 17.35
CA ASP A 53 -2.19 8.14 18.07
C ASP A 53 -3.66 8.40 17.74
N PHE A 54 -4.41 7.33 17.43
CA PHE A 54 -5.80 7.37 17.00
C PHE A 54 -6.60 6.18 17.54
N ASP A 55 -7.85 6.43 17.91
CA ASP A 55 -8.79 5.35 18.30
C ASP A 55 -9.14 4.42 17.12
N LYS A 56 -9.08 4.93 15.88
CA LYS A 56 -9.47 4.22 14.65
C LYS A 56 -8.82 4.84 13.42
N PHE A 57 -8.75 4.07 12.33
CA PHE A 57 -8.32 4.61 11.03
C PHE A 57 -9.21 5.80 10.63
N PRO A 58 -8.64 6.93 10.18
CA PRO A 58 -9.43 8.12 9.88
C PRO A 58 -10.26 7.90 8.62
N ALA A 59 -11.56 8.24 8.71
CA ALA A 59 -12.41 8.36 7.55
C ALA A 59 -12.12 9.69 6.84
N LEU A 60 -11.75 9.62 5.56
CA LEU A 60 -11.35 10.79 4.78
C LEU A 60 -12.27 11.00 3.58
N LYS A 61 -12.65 12.26 3.35
CA LYS A 61 -13.41 12.69 2.17
C LYS A 61 -12.80 13.95 1.56
N LEU A 62 -11.56 13.83 1.10
CA LEU A 62 -10.74 14.93 0.56
C LEU A 62 -10.58 14.76 -0.95
N SER A 63 -11.48 15.34 -1.73
CA SER A 63 -11.57 15.18 -3.19
C SER A 63 -10.35 15.72 -3.94
N SER A 64 -9.69 16.72 -3.34
CA SER A 64 -8.53 17.42 -3.90
C SER A 64 -7.19 16.77 -3.55
N LEU A 65 -7.18 15.78 -2.65
CA LEU A 65 -5.96 15.21 -2.11
C LEU A 65 -5.26 14.34 -3.16
N LYS A 66 -3.98 14.64 -3.42
CA LYS A 66 -3.14 13.90 -4.37
C LYS A 66 -2.13 13.00 -3.68
N LYS A 67 -1.67 13.41 -2.50
CA LYS A 67 -0.69 12.67 -1.69
C LYS A 67 -1.18 12.51 -0.27
N PHE A 68 -1.23 11.27 0.19
CA PHE A 68 -1.54 10.94 1.57
C PHE A 68 -0.43 10.04 2.14
N VAL A 69 0.19 10.52 3.21
CA VAL A 69 1.19 9.78 3.99
C VAL A 69 0.61 9.59 5.37
N PHE A 70 0.42 8.34 5.77
CA PHE A 70 -0.07 7.96 7.08
C PHE A 70 0.89 6.90 7.57
N THR A 71 1.90 7.23 8.39
CA THR A 71 2.97 6.29 8.75
C THR A 71 3.28 6.29 10.23
N ASP A 72 3.74 5.16 10.73
CA ASP A 72 4.20 4.99 12.11
C ASP A 72 3.10 5.29 13.16
N ASN A 73 1.82 5.24 12.77
CA ASN A 73 0.70 5.51 13.66
C ASN A 73 0.34 4.25 14.46
N LYS A 74 -0.05 4.45 15.72
CA LYS A 74 -0.28 3.36 16.68
C LYS A 74 -1.78 3.07 16.85
N ASP A 75 -2.05 1.91 17.42
CA ASP A 75 -3.37 1.49 17.91
C ASP A 75 -4.49 1.38 16.86
N ILE A 76 -4.14 1.41 15.57
CA ILE A 76 -5.06 1.13 14.45
C ILE A 76 -4.75 -0.23 13.84
N SER A 77 -5.63 -1.21 14.05
CA SER A 77 -5.43 -2.57 13.53
C SER A 77 -6.21 -2.89 12.25
N THR A 78 -7.22 -2.08 11.90
CA THR A 78 -8.12 -2.37 10.76
C THR A 78 -8.18 -1.19 9.81
N PHE A 79 -7.91 -1.46 8.53
CA PHE A 79 -8.10 -0.50 7.45
C PHE A 79 -9.58 -0.30 7.14
N THR A 80 -9.97 0.93 6.83
CA THR A 80 -11.31 1.27 6.34
C THR A 80 -11.19 2.02 5.01
N GLU A 81 -12.09 1.69 4.09
CA GLU A 81 -12.18 2.35 2.78
C GLU A 81 -12.34 3.88 2.92
N PHE A 82 -11.76 4.63 1.98
CA PHE A 82 -11.90 6.08 1.91
C PHE A 82 -12.18 6.56 0.48
N GLN A 83 -12.72 7.78 0.36
CA GLN A 83 -13.02 8.40 -0.94
C GLN A 83 -12.04 9.53 -1.23
N LEU A 84 -10.98 9.24 -1.99
CA LEU A 84 -9.93 10.18 -2.36
C LEU A 84 -9.72 10.19 -3.89
N PRO A 85 -10.69 10.67 -4.68
CA PRO A 85 -10.72 10.48 -6.14
C PRO A 85 -9.50 11.03 -6.91
N SER A 86 -8.80 12.03 -6.36
CA SER A 86 -7.59 12.61 -6.97
C SER A 86 -6.29 11.98 -6.49
N LEU A 87 -6.35 10.95 -5.63
CA LEU A 87 -5.16 10.40 -4.96
C LEU A 87 -4.25 9.69 -5.97
N GLN A 88 -2.97 10.06 -5.92
CA GLN A 88 -1.90 9.55 -6.79
C GLN A 88 -0.80 8.86 -6.00
N TYR A 89 -0.59 9.25 -4.75
CA TYR A 89 0.44 8.70 -3.87
C TYR A 89 -0.18 8.37 -2.51
N LEU A 90 -0.08 7.10 -2.12
CA LEU A 90 -0.54 6.58 -0.85
C LEU A 90 0.59 5.81 -0.17
N ASP A 91 0.93 6.22 1.04
CA ASP A 91 1.91 5.55 1.89
C ASP A 91 1.27 5.28 3.25
N LEU A 92 1.02 4.00 3.51
CA LEU A 92 0.44 3.47 4.75
C LEU A 92 1.43 2.58 5.49
N ARG A 93 2.74 2.76 5.30
CA ARG A 93 3.71 1.86 5.91
C ARG A 93 3.75 1.98 7.43
N ARG A 94 4.14 0.90 8.11
CA ARG A 94 4.37 0.88 9.56
C ARG A 94 3.16 1.31 10.41
N ASN A 95 1.95 0.85 10.07
CA ASN A 95 0.76 1.14 10.87
C ASN A 95 0.11 -0.11 11.48
N HIS A 96 0.75 -1.28 11.40
CA HIS A 96 0.18 -2.54 11.90
C HIS A 96 -1.23 -2.85 11.34
N LEU A 97 -1.51 -2.40 10.12
CA LEU A 97 -2.85 -2.54 9.54
C LEU A 97 -3.11 -3.97 9.08
N SER A 98 -4.33 -4.43 9.28
CA SER A 98 -4.86 -5.64 8.67
C SER A 98 -5.94 -5.32 7.63
N PHE A 99 -5.81 -5.88 6.44
CA PHE A 99 -6.76 -5.77 5.33
C PHE A 99 -7.44 -7.12 5.14
N LYS A 100 -8.76 -7.17 5.43
CA LYS A 100 -9.57 -8.39 5.23
C LYS A 100 -9.88 -8.65 3.77
N GLY A 101 -9.85 -7.61 2.94
CA GLY A 101 -9.96 -7.63 1.48
C GLY A 101 -9.29 -6.37 0.93
N CYS A 102 -8.62 -6.52 -0.21
CA CYS A 102 -7.86 -5.51 -0.97
C CYS A 102 -7.52 -6.18 -2.32
N CYS A 103 -7.03 -5.57 -3.38
CA CYS A 103 -6.74 -4.17 -3.59
C CYS A 103 -7.36 -3.79 -4.92
N SER A 104 -8.22 -2.79 -4.93
CA SER A 104 -8.95 -2.30 -6.09
C SER A 104 -9.24 -0.82 -5.89
N HIS A 105 -9.73 -0.16 -6.95
CA HIS A 105 -10.09 1.25 -6.86
C HIS A 105 -11.16 1.56 -5.80
N THR A 106 -12.00 0.60 -5.41
CA THR A 106 -12.99 0.81 -4.34
C THR A 106 -12.34 0.88 -2.96
N ASP A 107 -11.28 0.08 -2.72
CA ASP A 107 -10.58 0.06 -1.43
C ASP A 107 -9.88 1.40 -1.13
N PHE A 108 -9.36 2.07 -2.17
CA PHE A 108 -8.64 3.34 -2.04
C PHE A 108 -9.44 4.56 -2.55
N GLY A 109 -10.63 4.35 -3.08
CA GLY A 109 -11.51 5.39 -3.63
C GLY A 109 -10.90 6.22 -4.76
N THR A 110 -10.00 5.65 -5.55
CA THR A 110 -9.28 6.33 -6.64
C THR A 110 -8.93 5.37 -7.76
N THR A 111 -8.87 5.88 -9.00
CA THR A 111 -8.28 5.18 -10.15
C THR A 111 -6.97 5.81 -10.62
N ASN A 112 -6.52 6.88 -9.94
CA ASN A 112 -5.37 7.68 -10.33
C ASN A 112 -4.07 7.30 -9.59
N LEU A 113 -4.11 6.23 -8.79
CA LEU A 113 -3.00 5.84 -7.91
C LEU A 113 -1.80 5.38 -8.74
N LYS A 114 -0.64 5.99 -8.47
CA LYS A 114 0.65 5.67 -9.10
C LYS A 114 1.65 5.03 -8.14
N HIS A 115 1.53 5.34 -6.86
CA HIS A 115 2.40 4.83 -5.81
C HIS A 115 1.56 4.34 -4.64
N LEU A 116 1.81 3.09 -4.23
CA LEU A 116 1.18 2.45 -3.09
C LEU A 116 2.23 1.74 -2.23
N ASP A 117 2.47 2.25 -1.03
CA ASP A 117 3.32 1.60 -0.01
C ASP A 117 2.42 1.07 1.11
N LEU A 118 2.36 -0.26 1.22
CA LEU A 118 1.67 -1.02 2.27
C LEU A 118 2.66 -1.86 3.09
N SER A 119 3.96 -1.54 3.03
CA SER A 119 5.02 -2.26 3.73
C SER A 119 4.93 -2.15 5.25
N PHE A 120 5.48 -3.12 5.97
CA PHE A 120 5.51 -3.17 7.43
C PHE A 120 4.11 -3.01 8.07
N ASN A 121 3.10 -3.61 7.46
CA ASN A 121 1.79 -3.81 8.06
C ASN A 121 1.64 -5.28 8.47
N ASP A 122 0.50 -5.65 9.05
CA ASP A 122 0.35 -6.99 9.63
C ASP A 122 -0.05 -8.01 8.56
N VAL A 123 -1.33 -8.05 8.20
CA VAL A 123 -1.89 -9.05 7.27
C VAL A 123 -2.68 -8.36 6.18
N ILE A 124 -2.37 -8.68 4.92
CA ILE A 124 -3.09 -8.17 3.76
C ILE A 124 -3.67 -9.36 2.98
N THR A 125 -4.99 -9.43 2.91
CA THR A 125 -5.71 -10.46 2.16
C THR A 125 -6.12 -9.93 0.80
N LEU A 126 -5.57 -10.50 -0.27
CA LEU A 126 -5.89 -10.11 -1.63
C LEU A 126 -7.19 -10.77 -2.10
N GLY A 127 -8.24 -9.97 -2.27
CA GLY A 127 -9.53 -10.31 -2.87
C GLY A 127 -9.77 -9.73 -4.26
N SER A 128 -8.85 -8.94 -4.81
CA SER A 128 -8.93 -8.38 -6.17
C SER A 128 -7.55 -8.29 -6.83
N ASN A 129 -7.53 -8.17 -8.16
CA ASN A 129 -6.35 -8.09 -9.00
C ASN A 129 -5.96 -6.64 -9.38
N PHE A 130 -6.13 -5.68 -8.45
CA PHE A 130 -5.89 -4.25 -8.69
C PHE A 130 -6.77 -3.64 -9.78
N MET A 131 -7.99 -4.14 -9.92
CA MET A 131 -8.96 -3.60 -10.88
C MET A 131 -9.24 -2.11 -10.61
N GLY A 132 -9.06 -1.29 -11.64
CA GLY A 132 -9.18 0.17 -11.58
C GLY A 132 -7.94 0.89 -11.07
N LEU A 133 -6.83 0.20 -10.78
CA LEU A 133 -5.55 0.78 -10.36
C LEU A 133 -4.45 0.59 -11.42
N GLU A 134 -4.82 0.60 -12.70
CA GLU A 134 -3.92 0.32 -13.82
C GLU A 134 -2.81 1.38 -13.98
N GLN A 135 -2.94 2.53 -13.32
CA GLN A 135 -1.94 3.60 -13.31
C GLN A 135 -0.79 3.37 -12.31
N LEU A 136 -0.85 2.31 -11.50
CA LEU A 136 0.20 2.01 -10.52
C LEU A 136 1.54 1.75 -11.21
N GLU A 137 2.57 2.46 -10.75
CA GLU A 137 3.96 2.35 -11.19
C GLU A 137 4.85 1.75 -10.09
N HIS A 138 4.47 1.92 -8.81
CA HIS A 138 5.21 1.46 -7.65
C HIS A 138 4.28 0.81 -6.63
N LEU A 139 4.61 -0.42 -6.21
CA LEU A 139 3.86 -1.18 -5.24
C LEU A 139 4.80 -1.88 -4.25
N ASP A 140 4.61 -1.63 -2.97
CA ASP A 140 5.43 -2.20 -1.90
C ASP A 140 4.56 -2.87 -0.83
N PHE A 141 4.86 -4.14 -0.56
CA PHE A 141 4.26 -4.96 0.48
C PHE A 141 5.31 -5.50 1.47
N GLN A 142 6.56 -5.05 1.40
CA GLN A 142 7.67 -5.63 2.15
C GLN A 142 7.31 -5.78 3.63
N HIS A 143 7.56 -6.95 4.22
CA HIS A 143 7.24 -7.26 5.62
C HIS A 143 5.74 -7.20 6.00
N SER A 144 4.83 -7.31 5.04
CA SER A 144 3.39 -7.51 5.30
C SER A 144 2.97 -8.93 4.93
N THR A 145 2.28 -9.66 5.80
CA THR A 145 1.89 -11.05 5.49
C THR A 145 0.82 -11.06 4.39
N LEU A 146 1.13 -11.61 3.22
CA LEU A 146 0.21 -11.66 2.08
C LEU A 146 -0.59 -12.98 2.07
N LYS A 147 -1.92 -12.86 2.07
CA LYS A 147 -2.86 -13.98 1.92
C LYS A 147 -3.51 -13.95 0.54
N GLN A 148 -3.85 -15.13 0.04
CA GLN A 148 -4.55 -15.35 -1.23
C GLN A 148 -3.80 -14.91 -2.50
N ILE A 149 -2.54 -14.50 -2.42
CA ILE A 149 -1.75 -14.14 -3.61
C ILE A 149 -1.57 -15.28 -4.63
N ASN A 150 -1.61 -16.54 -4.18
CA ASN A 150 -1.55 -17.72 -5.05
C ASN A 150 -2.93 -18.15 -5.61
N ALA A 151 -4.03 -17.51 -5.20
CA ALA A 151 -5.38 -17.94 -5.56
C ALA A 151 -5.78 -17.53 -6.99
N PHE A 152 -5.13 -16.50 -7.54
CA PHE A 152 -5.36 -15.94 -8.88
C PHE A 152 -4.15 -15.10 -9.30
N SER A 153 -4.14 -14.61 -10.54
CA SER A 153 -3.14 -13.65 -11.02
C SER A 153 -3.34 -12.30 -10.35
N ALA A 154 -2.77 -12.16 -9.15
CA ALA A 154 -2.99 -11.03 -8.26
C ALA A 154 -2.60 -9.67 -8.90
N PHE A 155 -1.66 -9.65 -9.83
CA PHE A 155 -1.17 -8.41 -10.44
C PHE A 155 -1.62 -8.21 -11.89
N LEU A 156 -2.64 -8.96 -12.35
CA LEU A 156 -3.05 -9.00 -13.75
C LEU A 156 -3.33 -7.62 -14.38
N SER A 157 -3.89 -6.69 -13.62
CA SER A 157 -4.27 -5.35 -14.11
C SER A 157 -3.08 -4.37 -14.16
N LEU A 158 -1.95 -4.70 -13.52
CA LEU A 158 -0.85 -3.78 -13.23
C LEU A 158 0.18 -3.65 -14.37
N ARG A 159 -0.30 -3.37 -15.59
CA ARG A 159 0.54 -3.32 -16.79
C ARG A 159 1.58 -2.20 -16.80
N ASN A 160 1.36 -1.12 -16.03
CA ASN A 160 2.27 0.02 -15.92
C ASN A 160 3.26 -0.11 -14.75
N LEU A 161 3.16 -1.17 -13.94
CA LEU A 161 3.97 -1.32 -12.74
C LEU A 161 5.44 -1.51 -13.13
N ARG A 162 6.32 -0.75 -12.48
CA ARG A 162 7.78 -0.76 -12.71
C ARG A 162 8.54 -1.33 -11.52
N TYR A 163 8.01 -1.15 -10.32
CA TYR A 163 8.60 -1.63 -9.08
C TYR A 163 7.58 -2.44 -8.28
N LEU A 164 7.98 -3.66 -7.92
CA LEU A 164 7.24 -4.53 -7.01
C LEU A 164 8.19 -5.08 -5.94
N ASP A 165 7.86 -4.84 -4.67
CA ASP A 165 8.51 -5.50 -3.53
C ASP A 165 7.49 -6.32 -2.74
N ILE A 166 7.66 -7.64 -2.75
CA ILE A 166 6.91 -8.59 -1.93
C ILE A 166 7.84 -9.33 -0.96
N SER A 167 9.00 -8.75 -0.63
CA SER A 167 9.99 -9.43 0.22
C SER A 167 9.48 -9.61 1.64
N TYR A 168 9.79 -10.77 2.23
CA TYR A 168 9.43 -11.14 3.60
C TYR A 168 7.91 -11.07 3.86
N THR A 169 7.09 -11.42 2.87
CA THR A 169 5.62 -11.42 2.97
C THR A 169 5.06 -12.79 3.36
N ASN A 170 5.94 -13.72 3.74
CA ASN A 170 5.63 -15.09 4.16
C ASN A 170 4.89 -15.91 3.08
N ILE A 171 5.18 -15.65 1.81
CA ILE A 171 4.57 -16.37 0.70
C ILE A 171 5.35 -17.67 0.45
N ARG A 172 4.60 -18.75 0.21
CA ARG A 172 5.09 -19.92 -0.53
C ARG A 172 4.50 -19.89 -1.93
N ILE A 173 5.31 -19.65 -2.94
CA ILE A 173 4.87 -19.55 -4.33
C ILE A 173 4.63 -20.94 -4.88
N VAL A 174 3.38 -21.19 -5.27
CA VAL A 174 2.92 -22.45 -5.87
C VAL A 174 2.17 -22.22 -7.19
N PHE A 175 1.80 -20.97 -7.48
CA PHE A 175 1.02 -20.60 -8.65
C PHE A 175 1.91 -19.97 -9.73
N HIS A 176 1.86 -20.52 -10.94
CA HIS A 176 2.72 -20.08 -12.05
C HIS A 176 2.35 -18.69 -12.58
N GLY A 177 1.07 -18.32 -12.54
CA GLY A 177 0.60 -17.03 -13.06
C GLY A 177 0.68 -15.86 -12.07
N ILE A 178 1.51 -15.97 -11.03
CA ILE A 178 1.57 -14.97 -9.94
C ILE A 178 2.01 -13.60 -10.46
N PHE A 179 2.90 -13.55 -11.46
CA PHE A 179 3.43 -12.32 -12.05
C PHE A 179 2.82 -11.97 -13.42
N THR A 180 1.79 -12.71 -13.86
CA THR A 180 1.09 -12.42 -15.11
C THR A 180 0.57 -10.97 -15.15
N GLY A 181 0.77 -10.30 -16.27
CA GLY A 181 0.35 -8.91 -16.50
C GLY A 181 1.41 -7.84 -16.19
N LEU A 182 2.49 -8.19 -15.50
CA LEU A 182 3.58 -7.27 -15.10
C LEU A 182 4.58 -6.97 -16.25
N VAL A 183 4.06 -6.65 -17.44
CA VAL A 183 4.85 -6.50 -18.68
C VAL A 183 5.83 -5.31 -18.67
N SER A 184 5.58 -4.29 -17.84
CA SER A 184 6.47 -3.11 -17.70
C SER A 184 7.42 -3.19 -16.50
N LEU A 185 7.42 -4.32 -15.77
CA LEU A 185 8.15 -4.43 -14.51
C LEU A 185 9.65 -4.38 -14.75
N GLN A 186 10.33 -3.53 -13.99
CA GLN A 186 11.78 -3.32 -14.08
C GLN A 186 12.50 -3.88 -12.86
N THR A 187 11.86 -3.80 -11.69
CA THR A 187 12.40 -4.31 -10.42
C THR A 187 11.39 -5.22 -9.75
N LEU A 188 11.79 -6.46 -9.51
CA LEU A 188 11.07 -7.43 -8.70
C LEU A 188 11.93 -7.83 -7.51
N LYS A 189 11.42 -7.60 -6.30
CA LYS A 189 12.04 -8.08 -5.07
C LYS A 189 11.08 -9.00 -4.35
N MET A 190 11.59 -10.16 -3.95
CA MET A 190 10.79 -11.19 -3.28
C MET A 190 11.62 -11.99 -2.29
N ALA A 191 12.65 -11.35 -1.73
CA ALA A 191 13.58 -11.95 -0.80
C ALA A 191 12.85 -12.54 0.41
N GLY A 192 13.35 -13.65 0.95
CA GLY A 192 12.80 -14.26 2.17
C GLY A 192 11.42 -14.92 2.02
N ASN A 193 10.89 -15.05 0.81
CA ASN A 193 9.76 -15.94 0.52
C ASN A 193 10.26 -17.35 0.17
N SER A 194 9.36 -18.29 -0.12
CA SER A 194 9.73 -19.65 -0.52
C SER A 194 9.00 -20.09 -1.78
N PHE A 195 9.50 -21.15 -2.41
CA PHE A 195 8.88 -21.77 -3.58
C PHE A 195 8.47 -23.20 -3.28
N GLN A 196 7.50 -23.73 -4.03
CA GLN A 196 7.15 -25.14 -3.94
C GLN A 196 8.38 -26.01 -4.22
N ASN A 197 8.70 -26.91 -3.28
CA ASN A 197 9.80 -27.86 -3.39
C ASN A 197 11.19 -27.20 -3.56
N ASN A 198 11.36 -25.95 -3.11
CA ASN A 198 12.62 -25.21 -3.25
C ASN A 198 13.12 -25.10 -4.71
N LEU A 199 12.19 -25.21 -5.67
CA LEU A 199 12.44 -25.10 -7.11
C LEU A 199 11.96 -23.74 -7.60
N LEU A 200 12.81 -23.04 -8.36
CA LEU A 200 12.42 -21.86 -9.11
C LEU A 200 11.77 -22.28 -10.44
N PRO A 201 10.44 -22.11 -10.62
CA PRO A 201 9.76 -22.43 -11.87
C PRO A 201 9.95 -21.34 -12.94
N ASP A 202 9.44 -21.61 -14.13
CA ASP A 202 9.26 -20.64 -15.21
C ASP A 202 8.05 -19.75 -14.93
N ILE A 203 8.28 -18.65 -14.20
CA ILE A 203 7.26 -17.67 -13.82
C ILE A 203 7.64 -16.23 -14.17
N PHE A 204 8.80 -16.03 -14.79
CA PHE A 204 9.31 -14.72 -15.17
C PHE A 204 9.23 -14.46 -16.67
N THR A 205 8.70 -15.39 -17.46
CA THR A 205 8.62 -15.32 -18.93
C THR A 205 7.91 -14.07 -19.48
N GLU A 206 6.92 -13.51 -18.75
CA GLU A 206 6.25 -12.27 -19.16
C GLU A 206 7.00 -10.99 -18.75
N LEU A 207 7.99 -11.08 -17.86
CA LEU A 207 8.72 -9.94 -17.29
C LEU A 207 9.82 -9.44 -18.24
N THR A 208 9.46 -9.16 -19.48
CA THR A 208 10.38 -8.82 -20.58
C THR A 208 11.19 -7.54 -20.37
N ASN A 209 10.78 -6.68 -19.43
CA ASN A 209 11.49 -5.43 -19.08
C ASN A 209 12.27 -5.53 -17.76
N LEU A 210 12.36 -6.71 -17.14
CA LEU A 210 12.98 -6.89 -15.84
C LEU A 210 14.49 -6.67 -15.91
N THR A 211 15.00 -5.82 -15.03
CA THR A 211 16.44 -5.47 -14.94
C THR A 211 17.02 -5.77 -13.56
N VAL A 212 16.18 -5.84 -12.54
CA VAL A 212 16.57 -6.15 -11.16
C VAL A 212 15.65 -7.24 -10.62
N LEU A 213 16.25 -8.36 -10.21
CA LEU A 213 15.57 -9.47 -9.57
C LEU A 213 16.28 -9.84 -8.26
N ASP A 214 15.58 -9.75 -7.14
CA ASP A 214 16.07 -10.18 -5.82
C ASP A 214 15.32 -11.42 -5.32
N LEU A 215 16.00 -12.57 -5.38
CA LEU A 215 15.57 -13.87 -4.84
C LEU A 215 16.37 -14.27 -3.58
N SER A 216 16.99 -13.31 -2.90
CA SER A 216 17.83 -13.60 -1.75
C SER A 216 17.03 -14.27 -0.64
N LYS A 217 17.63 -15.25 0.04
CA LYS A 217 17.00 -16.02 1.13
C LYS A 217 15.71 -16.75 0.72
N CYS A 218 15.53 -17.10 -0.55
CA CYS A 218 14.37 -17.87 -1.01
C CYS A 218 14.46 -19.39 -0.82
N GLN A 219 15.53 -19.88 -0.16
CA GLN A 219 15.77 -21.30 0.11
C GLN A 219 15.78 -22.17 -1.16
N LEU A 220 16.13 -21.59 -2.31
CA LEU A 220 16.18 -22.29 -3.59
C LEU A 220 17.31 -23.33 -3.59
N GLU A 221 16.96 -24.54 -3.98
CA GLU A 221 17.89 -25.66 -4.22
C GLU A 221 18.04 -25.97 -5.71
N GLN A 222 17.01 -25.66 -6.50
CA GLN A 222 16.95 -25.97 -7.92
C GLN A 222 16.35 -24.82 -8.71
N VAL A 223 16.75 -24.71 -9.98
CA VAL A 223 16.24 -23.72 -10.94
C VAL A 223 15.86 -24.45 -12.21
N ALA A 224 14.63 -24.23 -12.71
CA ALA A 224 14.19 -24.78 -13.98
C ALA A 224 15.04 -24.21 -15.14
N GLN A 225 15.29 -25.01 -16.18
CA GLN A 225 16.06 -24.57 -17.35
C GLN A 225 15.39 -23.40 -18.10
N THR A 226 14.07 -23.24 -17.96
CA THR A 226 13.27 -22.17 -18.57
C THR A 226 12.87 -21.10 -17.56
N ALA A 227 13.52 -21.02 -16.40
CA ALA A 227 13.11 -20.09 -15.33
C ALA A 227 13.15 -18.60 -15.73
N PHE A 228 13.98 -18.25 -16.73
CA PHE A 228 14.25 -16.88 -17.17
C PHE A 228 14.05 -16.73 -18.68
#